data_AF-A0A961ZUC3-F1
#
_entry.id   AF-A0A961ZUC3-F1
#
_cell.length_a   1.000
_cell.length_b   1.000
_cell.length_c   1.000
_cell.angle_alpha   90.00
_cell.angle_beta   90.00
_cell.angle_gamma   90.00
#
_symmetry.space_group_name_H-M   'P 1'
#
loop_
_entity.id
_entity.type
_entity.pdbx_description
1 polymer ?
#
loop_
_entity_poly.entity_id
_entity_poly.type
_entity_poly.pdbx_seq_one_letter_code
_entity_poly.pdbx_strand_id
1 'polypeptide(L)'
;MSTDWREKEREFLTSLQADTGRDLAQWMRVIAAQNLPHRNDIIDWLRQQGFLFAKASWLERIHNNGGRPIYLTLEDLFEEKPSQTAEPFQNEIAEWRVAVAGGGGTPVIASLPSTPSIVPGENAPAPPQNKLLRAVPSPAIPAGLADGVKGAVAGSVKDETVSSGPVPSSTPATFARAAVRSSEREDVLAKGKAYRPLATHLLRMIEDAIPDLDVTPGTGHLTLGREGKIFGLIAVSSKDIRLVLKLNADCVASETWLPVKLPAPLSRAAAGMSAMAVLTDARQLNDALINCVKDTAGP
;
A
#
# COMPACT_ATOMS: atom_id res chain seq x y z
N MET A 1 -7.97 25.99 -1.50
CA MET A 1 -6.77 26.02 -2.36
C MET A 1 -6.20 24.61 -2.40
N SER A 2 -6.27 23.95 -3.56
CA SER A 2 -5.67 22.62 -3.72
C SER A 2 -4.16 22.81 -3.71
N THR A 3 -3.45 22.10 -2.85
CA THR A 3 -1.99 22.13 -2.88
C THR A 3 -1.55 21.29 -4.07
N ASP A 4 -1.03 21.93 -5.12
CA ASP A 4 -0.43 21.21 -6.24
C ASP A 4 0.89 20.58 -5.81
N TRP A 5 0.79 19.33 -5.32
CA TRP A 5 1.93 18.53 -4.88
C TRP A 5 2.95 18.29 -5.99
N ARG A 6 2.50 18.31 -7.27
CA ARG A 6 3.38 18.25 -8.45
C ARG A 6 4.31 19.46 -8.53
N GLU A 7 3.79 20.66 -8.37
CA GLU A 7 4.59 21.88 -8.44
C GLU A 7 5.62 21.92 -7.32
N LYS A 8 5.20 21.55 -6.09
CA LYS A 8 6.13 21.44 -4.96
C LYS A 8 7.23 20.41 -5.20
N GLU A 9 6.92 19.28 -5.87
CA GLU A 9 7.92 18.26 -6.19
C GLU A 9 8.94 18.80 -7.19
N ARG A 10 8.46 19.52 -8.21
CA ARG A 10 9.33 20.18 -9.18
C ARG A 10 10.24 21.21 -8.50
N GLU A 11 9.67 22.13 -7.73
CA GLU A 11 10.43 23.12 -6.95
C GLU A 11 11.47 22.47 -6.05
N PHE A 12 11.09 21.37 -5.38
CA PHE A 12 11.99 20.62 -4.53
C PHE A 12 13.17 20.02 -5.33
N LEU A 13 12.90 19.38 -6.46
CA LEU A 13 13.95 18.79 -7.30
C LEU A 13 14.88 19.86 -7.87
N THR A 14 14.34 21.01 -8.28
CA THR A 14 15.14 22.16 -8.75
C THR A 14 16.00 22.75 -7.65
N SER A 15 15.47 22.90 -6.43
CA SER A 15 16.24 23.45 -5.30
C SER A 15 17.25 22.45 -4.73
N LEU A 16 17.03 21.13 -4.91
CA LEU A 16 17.85 20.09 -4.29
C LEU A 16 19.33 20.21 -4.67
N GLN A 17 19.62 20.39 -5.96
CA GLN A 17 20.99 20.52 -6.45
C GLN A 17 21.62 21.84 -6.02
N ALA A 18 20.86 22.94 -6.04
CA ALA A 18 21.33 24.25 -5.59
C ALA A 18 21.69 24.25 -4.10
N ASP A 19 20.87 23.60 -3.27
CA ASP A 19 21.02 23.59 -1.81
C ASP A 19 22.12 22.64 -1.33
N THR A 20 22.32 21.50 -2.03
CA THR A 20 23.19 20.41 -1.54
C THR A 20 24.39 20.12 -2.42
N GLY A 21 24.46 20.73 -3.60
CA GLY A 21 25.46 20.44 -4.62
C GLY A 21 25.31 19.04 -5.24
N ARG A 22 24.23 18.31 -4.94
CA ARG A 22 23.98 16.95 -5.45
C ARG A 22 22.61 16.84 -6.11
N ASP A 23 22.57 16.19 -7.26
CA ASP A 23 21.32 15.89 -7.94
C ASP A 23 20.57 14.71 -7.29
N LEU A 24 19.34 14.47 -7.74
CA LEU A 24 18.50 13.39 -7.22
C LEU A 24 19.17 12.01 -7.40
N ALA A 25 19.77 11.73 -8.55
CA ALA A 25 20.38 10.43 -8.85
C ALA A 25 21.62 10.17 -7.99
N GLN A 26 22.40 11.19 -7.68
CA GLN A 26 23.49 11.14 -6.72
C GLN A 26 22.97 10.86 -5.31
N TRP A 27 21.90 11.52 -4.88
CA TRP A 27 21.27 11.24 -3.59
C TRP A 27 20.75 9.80 -3.49
N MET A 28 20.10 9.28 -4.53
CA MET A 28 19.63 7.89 -4.56
C MET A 28 20.79 6.89 -4.41
N ARG A 29 21.93 7.13 -5.09
CA ARG A 29 23.13 6.30 -4.94
C ARG A 29 23.71 6.34 -3.53
N VAL A 30 23.75 7.50 -2.91
CA VAL A 30 24.31 7.66 -1.56
C VAL A 30 23.42 7.00 -0.51
N ILE A 31 22.09 7.17 -0.60
CA ILE A 31 21.13 6.52 0.29
C ILE A 31 21.21 5.00 0.16
N ALA A 32 21.24 4.47 -1.07
CA ALA A 32 21.37 3.04 -1.32
C ALA A 32 22.67 2.47 -0.75
N ALA A 33 23.78 3.22 -0.83
CA ALA A 33 25.07 2.81 -0.28
C ALA A 33 25.08 2.71 1.26
N GLN A 34 24.19 3.41 1.98
CA GLN A 34 24.10 3.29 3.44
C GLN A 34 23.45 1.98 3.89
N ASN A 35 22.68 1.32 3.02
CA ASN A 35 21.99 0.05 3.30
C ASN A 35 21.17 0.07 4.62
N LEU A 36 20.42 1.14 4.85
CA LEU A 36 19.60 1.32 6.04
C LEU A 36 18.28 0.53 5.90
N PRO A 37 17.94 -0.37 6.86
CA PRO A 37 16.82 -1.29 6.71
C PRO A 37 15.45 -0.66 6.97
N HIS A 38 15.39 0.43 7.75
CA HIS A 38 14.13 1.08 8.09
C HIS A 38 14.04 2.50 7.52
N ARG A 39 12.82 2.88 7.13
CA ARG A 39 12.50 4.20 6.56
C ARG A 39 12.87 5.34 7.51
N ASN A 40 12.64 5.16 8.80
CA ASN A 40 12.97 6.17 9.81
C ASN A 40 14.48 6.40 9.92
N ASP A 41 15.28 5.34 9.79
CA ASP A 41 16.74 5.44 9.82
C ASP A 41 17.25 6.27 8.65
N ILE A 42 16.66 6.14 7.46
CA ILE A 42 16.97 6.96 6.28
C ILE A 42 16.66 8.44 6.55
N ILE A 43 15.50 8.74 7.13
CA ILE A 43 15.09 10.11 7.44
C ILE A 43 16.04 10.73 8.47
N ASP A 44 16.37 10.01 9.54
CA ASP A 44 17.28 10.51 10.58
C ASP A 44 18.70 10.69 10.04
N TRP A 45 19.18 9.78 9.18
CA TRP A 45 20.45 9.94 8.49
C TRP A 45 20.47 11.15 7.55
N LEU A 46 19.40 11.38 6.77
CA LEU A 46 19.28 12.56 5.90
C LEU A 46 19.25 13.87 6.72
N ARG A 47 18.65 13.87 7.90
CA ARG A 47 18.68 15.02 8.80
C ARG A 47 20.09 15.32 9.32
N GLN A 48 20.92 14.30 9.55
CA GLN A 48 22.33 14.49 9.88
C GLN A 48 23.13 15.11 8.71
N GLN A 49 22.66 14.94 7.47
CA GLN A 49 23.22 15.63 6.29
C GLN A 49 22.73 17.08 6.14
N GLY A 50 21.92 17.59 7.08
CA GLY A 50 21.43 18.97 7.09
C GLY A 50 20.05 19.17 6.43
N PHE A 51 19.36 18.11 6.02
CA PHE A 51 18.00 18.24 5.49
C PHE A 51 16.99 18.54 6.60
N LEU A 52 16.03 19.43 6.30
CA LEU A 52 14.80 19.56 7.08
C LEU A 52 13.96 18.28 6.96
N PHE A 53 13.17 17.98 8.00
CA PHE A 53 12.35 16.76 8.06
C PHE A 53 11.45 16.57 6.82
N ALA A 54 10.84 17.64 6.29
CA ALA A 54 9.99 17.58 5.11
C ALA A 54 10.76 17.12 3.85
N LYS A 55 11.97 17.69 3.61
CA LYS A 55 12.83 17.32 2.47
C LYS A 55 13.37 15.89 2.63
N ALA A 56 13.78 15.52 3.86
CA ALA A 56 14.25 14.18 4.16
C ALA A 56 13.16 13.11 3.94
N SER A 57 11.93 13.36 4.40
CA SER A 57 10.80 12.47 4.14
C SER A 57 10.47 12.36 2.66
N TRP A 58 10.70 13.41 1.87
CA TRP A 58 10.48 13.35 0.42
C TRP A 58 11.49 12.42 -0.27
N LEU A 59 12.78 12.59 0.01
CA LEU A 59 13.84 11.74 -0.55
C LEU A 59 13.65 10.27 -0.16
N GLU A 60 13.24 10.00 1.07
CA GLU A 60 12.92 8.63 1.51
C GLU A 60 11.82 8.01 0.65
N ARG A 61 10.73 8.73 0.40
CA ARG A 61 9.63 8.22 -0.42
C ARG A 61 10.04 8.01 -1.88
N ILE A 62 10.83 8.93 -2.45
CA ILE A 62 11.36 8.79 -3.82
C ILE A 62 12.27 7.55 -3.90
N HIS A 63 13.15 7.35 -2.91
CA HIS A 63 13.99 6.16 -2.83
C HIS A 63 13.15 4.86 -2.74
N ASN A 64 12.14 4.83 -1.87
CA ASN A 64 11.23 3.69 -1.76
C ASN A 64 10.39 3.48 -3.05
N ASN A 65 10.25 4.50 -3.89
CA ASN A 65 9.64 4.43 -5.23
C ASN A 65 10.67 4.11 -6.33
N GLY A 66 11.81 3.48 -5.99
CA GLY A 66 12.84 3.11 -6.95
C GLY A 66 13.60 4.30 -7.56
N GLY A 67 13.67 5.42 -6.83
CA GLY A 67 14.30 6.66 -7.28
C GLY A 67 13.46 7.49 -8.24
N ARG A 68 12.17 7.16 -8.41
CA ARG A 68 11.25 7.89 -9.30
C ARG A 68 10.43 8.92 -8.51
N PRO A 69 10.17 10.12 -9.06
CA PRO A 69 9.24 11.08 -8.48
C PRO A 69 7.86 10.46 -8.21
N ILE A 70 7.13 11.00 -7.22
CA ILE A 70 5.88 10.40 -6.74
C ILE A 70 4.68 10.98 -7.49
N TYR A 71 4.72 12.28 -7.76
CA TYR A 71 3.59 13.04 -8.31
C TYR A 71 3.84 13.50 -9.75
N LEU A 72 5.11 13.74 -10.09
CA LEU A 72 5.53 14.02 -11.47
C LEU A 72 5.50 12.74 -12.30
N THR A 73 4.83 12.82 -13.45
CA THR A 73 4.97 11.79 -14.49
C THR A 73 6.28 11.99 -15.24
N LEU A 74 6.73 10.96 -15.97
CA LEU A 74 7.87 11.12 -16.87
C LEU A 74 7.58 12.20 -17.92
N GLU A 75 6.33 12.33 -18.38
CA GLU A 75 5.92 13.39 -19.30
C GLU A 75 6.16 14.78 -18.71
N ASP A 76 5.81 15.01 -17.44
CA ASP A 76 5.97 16.31 -16.75
C ASP A 76 7.44 16.74 -16.53
N LEU A 77 8.37 15.79 -16.53
CA LEU A 77 9.81 16.05 -16.43
C LEU A 77 10.43 16.46 -17.77
N PHE A 78 9.82 16.03 -18.88
CA PHE A 78 10.25 16.34 -20.25
C PHE A 78 9.40 17.42 -20.92
N GLU A 79 8.24 17.78 -20.35
CA GLU A 79 7.52 19.00 -20.69
C GLU A 79 8.29 20.23 -20.15
N GLU A 80 9.45 20.50 -20.73
CA GLU A 80 9.87 21.87 -20.97
C GLU A 80 8.81 22.49 -21.88
N LYS A 81 7.80 23.08 -21.25
CA LYS A 81 6.78 23.88 -21.92
C LYS A 81 7.50 24.86 -22.85
N PRO A 82 7.35 24.80 -24.19
CA PRO A 82 7.82 25.87 -25.04
C PRO A 82 7.07 27.11 -24.56
N SER A 83 7.81 27.99 -23.89
CA SER A 83 7.28 29.23 -23.37
C SER A 83 6.65 29.96 -24.55
N GLN A 84 5.33 30.12 -24.46
CA GLN A 84 4.54 30.99 -25.31
C GLN A 84 5.03 32.42 -25.12
N THR A 85 6.09 32.78 -25.84
CA THR A 85 6.26 34.13 -26.36
C THR A 85 5.74 34.09 -27.79
N ALA A 86 4.45 34.38 -27.93
CA ALA A 86 3.84 34.64 -29.23
C ALA A 86 4.39 35.96 -29.77
N GLU A 87 5.52 35.89 -30.48
CA GLU A 87 5.89 36.86 -31.52
C GLU A 87 5.46 36.28 -32.88
N PRO A 88 4.73 37.01 -33.72
CA PRO A 88 4.26 36.49 -34.99
C PRO A 88 5.38 36.58 -36.04
N PHE A 89 6.28 35.59 -36.09
CA PHE A 89 7.22 35.45 -37.21
C PHE A 89 6.73 34.38 -38.19
N GLN A 90 5.65 34.71 -38.91
CA GLN A 90 5.41 34.14 -40.22
C GLN A 90 6.44 34.76 -41.18
N ASN A 91 7.58 34.11 -41.38
CA ASN A 91 8.39 34.09 -42.62
C ASN A 91 9.84 33.67 -42.32
N GLU A 92 10.13 32.36 -42.23
CA GLU A 92 11.49 31.86 -42.55
C GLU A 92 11.54 30.32 -42.77
N ILE A 93 10.59 29.76 -43.53
CA ILE A 93 10.68 28.37 -44.02
C ILE A 93 10.87 28.40 -45.53
N ALA A 94 12.01 28.93 -45.99
CA ALA A 94 12.38 28.88 -47.41
C ALA A 94 13.86 28.63 -47.72
N GLU A 95 14.80 28.67 -46.76
CA GLU A 95 16.25 28.69 -47.12
C GLU A 95 17.13 27.53 -46.60
N TRP A 96 16.57 26.35 -46.31
CA TRP A 96 17.40 25.18 -45.92
C TRP A 96 17.18 23.92 -46.78
N ARG A 97 16.86 24.10 -48.06
CA ARG A 97 16.86 23.00 -49.05
C ARG A 97 17.72 23.29 -50.28
N VAL A 98 19.02 23.57 -50.10
CA VAL A 98 20.04 23.20 -51.09
C VAL A 98 21.38 22.97 -50.36
N ALA A 99 21.73 21.71 -50.10
CA ALA A 99 23.12 21.21 -50.07
C ALA A 99 23.14 19.74 -49.57
N VAL A 100 22.63 18.81 -50.37
CA VAL A 100 23.02 17.40 -50.28
C VAL A 100 23.71 17.05 -51.59
N ALA A 101 25.03 17.24 -51.61
CA ALA A 101 25.92 16.59 -52.57
C ALA A 101 27.35 16.65 -52.05
N GLY A 102 27.89 15.47 -51.73
CA GLY A 102 29.33 15.21 -51.73
C GLY A 102 29.99 15.13 -50.36
N GLY A 103 30.51 13.94 -50.04
CA GLY A 103 31.54 13.81 -49.01
C GLY A 103 31.46 12.52 -48.22
N GLY A 104 31.86 11.41 -48.84
CA GLY A 104 32.17 10.18 -48.12
C GLY A 104 33.34 10.41 -47.15
N GLY A 105 33.17 9.99 -45.91
CA GLY A 105 34.21 9.99 -44.89
C GLY A 105 33.84 9.02 -43.79
N THR A 106 34.50 7.85 -43.81
CA THR A 106 34.48 6.86 -42.72
C THR A 106 34.99 7.48 -41.41
N PRO A 107 34.32 7.31 -40.27
CA PRO A 107 34.87 7.73 -39.00
C PRO A 107 35.92 6.72 -38.50
N VAL A 108 37.13 7.25 -38.28
CA VAL A 108 38.26 6.62 -37.62
C VAL A 108 37.94 6.41 -36.14
N ILE A 109 38.14 5.18 -35.65
CA ILE A 109 38.07 4.81 -34.24
C ILE A 109 39.25 5.51 -33.52
N ALA A 110 38.96 6.51 -32.69
CA ALA A 110 39.95 7.16 -31.84
C ALA A 110 40.05 6.47 -30.48
N SER A 111 41.28 6.08 -30.17
CA SER A 111 41.72 5.32 -29.02
C SER A 111 41.44 5.96 -27.66
N LEU A 112 41.13 5.09 -26.70
CA LEU A 112 41.05 5.34 -25.25
C LEU A 112 42.39 5.87 -24.70
N PRO A 113 42.39 6.88 -23.80
CA PRO A 113 43.51 7.12 -22.90
C PRO A 113 43.38 6.29 -21.61
N SER A 114 44.54 5.77 -21.22
CA SER A 114 44.80 4.85 -20.11
C SER A 114 44.48 5.40 -18.71
N THR A 115 44.14 4.45 -17.84
CA THR A 115 44.06 4.48 -16.38
C THR A 115 45.26 5.16 -15.71
N PRO A 116 45.03 5.96 -14.65
CA PRO A 116 46.03 6.12 -13.59
C PRO A 116 45.69 5.21 -12.39
N SER A 117 46.69 4.41 -12.00
CA SER A 117 46.75 3.60 -10.78
C SER A 117 46.51 4.46 -9.54
N ILE A 118 45.54 4.07 -8.70
CA ILE A 118 45.37 4.56 -7.34
C ILE A 118 46.08 3.61 -6.38
N VAL A 119 47.03 4.17 -5.64
CA VAL A 119 47.83 3.55 -4.58
C VAL A 119 46.95 3.25 -3.36
N PRO A 120 47.10 2.12 -2.64
CA PRO A 120 46.40 1.89 -1.38
C PRO A 120 47.07 2.70 -0.26
N GLY A 121 46.45 3.82 0.11
CA GLY A 121 46.82 4.62 1.27
C GLY A 121 46.11 4.10 2.53
N GLU A 122 46.86 3.38 3.33
CA GLU A 122 46.58 2.99 4.72
C GLU A 122 46.48 4.24 5.61
N ASN A 123 45.27 4.55 6.10
CA ASN A 123 45.00 5.21 7.40
C ASN A 123 43.49 5.48 7.55
N ALA A 124 42.79 4.59 8.26
CA ALA A 124 41.46 4.87 8.79
C ALA A 124 41.57 5.00 10.33
N PRO A 125 41.24 6.16 10.92
CA PRO A 125 41.14 6.28 12.37
C PRO A 125 39.89 5.54 12.89
N ALA A 126 40.08 4.85 14.02
CA ALA A 126 39.06 4.06 14.71
C ALA A 126 37.80 4.89 15.09
N PRO A 127 36.60 4.29 15.07
CA PRO A 127 35.40 4.95 15.57
C PRO A 127 35.45 5.10 17.10
N PRO A 128 34.96 6.22 17.66
CA PRO A 128 34.85 6.38 19.10
C PRO A 128 33.82 5.40 19.66
N GLN A 129 34.27 4.55 20.60
CA GLN A 129 33.41 3.68 21.39
C GLN A 129 32.54 4.52 22.31
N ASN A 130 31.27 4.70 21.94
CA ASN A 130 30.29 5.34 22.81
C ASN A 130 29.85 4.33 23.88
N LYS A 131 30.64 4.22 24.96
CA LYS A 131 30.17 3.72 26.26
C LYS A 131 29.09 4.68 26.74
N LEU A 132 27.86 4.20 26.89
CA LEU A 132 26.90 4.62 27.93
C LEU A 132 25.65 3.72 27.87
N LEU A 133 25.78 2.52 28.44
CA LEU A 133 24.64 1.74 28.92
C LEU A 133 24.05 2.47 30.13
N ARG A 134 22.88 3.11 29.96
CA ARG A 134 21.99 3.45 31.08
C ARG A 134 20.93 2.36 31.19
N ALA A 135 21.02 1.59 32.25
CA ALA A 135 19.97 0.66 32.69
C ALA A 135 18.71 1.46 33.08
N VAL A 136 17.57 1.08 32.53
CA VAL A 136 16.25 1.53 33.00
C VAL A 136 15.71 0.44 33.93
N PRO A 137 15.31 0.76 35.18
CA PRO A 137 14.72 -0.22 36.08
C PRO A 137 13.26 -0.55 35.69
N SER A 138 12.95 -1.84 35.64
CA SER A 138 11.59 -2.39 35.52
C SER A 138 10.70 -1.94 36.68
N PRO A 139 9.46 -1.49 36.43
CA PRO A 139 8.47 -1.34 37.48
C PRO A 139 7.87 -2.70 37.88
N ALA A 140 7.99 -3.03 39.16
CA ALA A 140 7.30 -4.13 39.80
C ALA A 140 5.79 -3.87 39.86
N ILE A 141 4.98 -4.84 39.40
CA ILE A 141 3.53 -4.85 39.60
C ILE A 141 3.26 -5.70 40.84
N PRO A 142 2.61 -5.17 41.90
CA PRO A 142 2.25 -5.96 43.06
C PRO A 142 1.06 -6.87 42.76
N ALA A 143 1.19 -8.13 43.16
CA ALA A 143 0.12 -9.09 43.30
C ALA A 143 -0.73 -8.74 44.54
N GLY A 144 -2.04 -8.57 44.34
CA GLY A 144 -3.07 -8.59 45.38
C GLY A 144 -4.31 -9.25 44.78
N LEU A 145 -4.67 -10.48 45.17
CA LEU A 145 -5.35 -10.92 46.39
C LEU A 145 -6.87 -10.65 46.37
N ALA A 146 -7.60 -11.76 46.55
CA ALA A 146 -8.90 -11.92 47.22
C ALA A 146 -10.16 -12.12 46.36
N ASP A 147 -10.81 -13.25 46.70
CA ASP A 147 -12.25 -13.52 46.85
C ASP A 147 -13.22 -13.14 45.73
N GLY A 148 -14.10 -14.01 45.24
CA GLY A 148 -14.83 -15.04 45.96
C GLY A 148 -16.32 -14.69 45.89
N VAL A 149 -17.05 -15.22 44.90
CA VAL A 149 -18.54 -15.30 44.95
C VAL A 149 -18.98 -16.59 44.28
N LYS A 150 -19.32 -17.57 45.12
CA LYS A 150 -20.31 -18.60 44.84
C LYS A 150 -21.68 -17.94 44.77
N GLY A 151 -22.48 -18.26 43.75
CA GLY A 151 -23.88 -17.85 43.68
C GLY A 151 -24.63 -18.68 42.65
N ALA A 152 -25.21 -19.78 43.12
CA ALA A 152 -26.16 -20.60 42.39
C ALA A 152 -27.49 -19.85 42.23
N VAL A 153 -28.12 -19.91 41.05
CA VAL A 153 -29.59 -19.93 40.94
C VAL A 153 -29.98 -20.77 39.73
N ALA A 154 -30.64 -21.89 40.04
CA ALA A 154 -31.41 -22.70 39.10
C ALA A 154 -32.68 -21.93 38.69
N GLY A 155 -32.98 -21.91 37.40
CA GLY A 155 -34.19 -21.29 36.86
C GLY A 155 -34.74 -22.16 35.73
N SER A 156 -35.50 -23.17 36.13
CA SER A 156 -36.33 -24.02 35.28
C SER A 156 -37.57 -23.23 34.82
N VAL A 157 -37.82 -23.13 33.51
CA VAL A 157 -39.14 -22.77 32.97
C VAL A 157 -39.43 -23.57 31.71
N LYS A 158 -40.25 -24.60 31.91
CA LYS A 158 -41.39 -25.08 31.11
C LYS A 158 -41.35 -24.95 29.58
N ASP A 159 -41.15 -26.13 28.97
CA ASP A 159 -42.07 -26.78 28.04
C ASP A 159 -43.44 -26.11 27.89
N GLU A 160 -43.73 -25.56 26.71
CA GLU A 160 -45.10 -25.41 26.23
C GLU A 160 -45.16 -25.75 24.74
N THR A 161 -45.63 -26.98 24.51
CA THR A 161 -45.96 -27.58 23.23
C THR A 161 -47.29 -27.00 22.75
N VAL A 162 -47.31 -26.23 21.65
CA VAL A 162 -48.55 -25.89 20.93
C VAL A 162 -48.41 -26.15 19.44
N SER A 163 -48.92 -27.32 19.06
CA SER A 163 -49.84 -27.63 17.96
C SER A 163 -49.80 -26.77 16.69
N SER A 164 -49.43 -27.45 15.61
CA SER A 164 -49.50 -27.06 14.20
C SER A 164 -50.92 -26.77 13.70
N GLY A 165 -51.06 -25.71 12.89
CA GLY A 165 -52.12 -25.55 11.90
C GLY A 165 -51.50 -25.06 10.57
N PRO A 166 -51.83 -25.65 9.41
CA PRO A 166 -51.23 -25.27 8.14
C PRO A 166 -52.01 -24.10 7.52
N VAL A 167 -51.39 -22.94 7.40
CA VAL A 167 -51.92 -21.81 6.62
C VAL A 167 -50.93 -21.52 5.48
N PRO A 168 -51.27 -21.80 4.21
CA PRO A 168 -50.46 -21.39 3.08
C PRO A 168 -50.81 -19.93 2.75
N SER A 169 -50.04 -19.00 3.29
CA SER A 169 -50.16 -17.58 2.94
C SER A 169 -48.85 -17.04 2.37
N SER A 170 -48.98 -16.62 1.12
CA SER A 170 -47.95 -16.15 0.21
C SER A 170 -47.11 -14.99 0.75
N THR A 171 -45.83 -15.09 0.43
CA THR A 171 -44.63 -14.39 0.92
C THR A 171 -44.52 -12.91 0.54
N PRO A 172 -44.29 -12.01 1.51
CA PRO A 172 -43.57 -10.73 1.29
C PRO A 172 -42.25 -10.63 2.08
N ALA A 173 -41.90 -11.62 2.91
CA ALA A 173 -40.79 -11.52 3.88
C ALA A 173 -39.37 -11.52 3.27
N THR A 174 -39.20 -11.92 2.01
CA THR A 174 -37.86 -12.04 1.38
C THR A 174 -37.25 -10.67 1.03
N PHE A 175 -38.05 -9.71 0.59
CA PHE A 175 -37.54 -8.39 0.16
C PHE A 175 -37.07 -7.52 1.32
N ALA A 176 -37.74 -7.59 2.48
CA ALA A 176 -37.37 -6.82 3.65
C ALA A 176 -35.98 -7.21 4.20
N ARG A 177 -35.63 -8.51 4.13
CA ARG A 177 -34.35 -9.02 4.63
C ARG A 177 -33.16 -8.63 3.75
N ALA A 178 -33.36 -8.50 2.44
CA ALA A 178 -32.31 -8.06 1.52
C ALA A 178 -31.93 -6.60 1.76
N ALA A 179 -32.91 -5.72 1.95
CA ALA A 179 -32.66 -4.29 2.17
C ALA A 179 -31.84 -4.00 3.44
N VAL A 180 -32.11 -4.71 4.55
CA VAL A 180 -31.36 -4.55 5.81
C VAL A 180 -29.90 -4.96 5.65
N ARG A 181 -29.63 -6.06 4.93
CA ARG A 181 -28.24 -6.49 4.66
C ARG A 181 -27.47 -5.48 3.81
N SER A 182 -28.14 -4.84 2.85
CA SER A 182 -27.55 -3.78 2.04
C SER A 182 -27.16 -2.57 2.90
N SER A 183 -28.00 -2.14 3.85
CA SER A 183 -27.65 -1.02 4.74
C SER A 183 -26.47 -1.34 5.66
N GLU A 184 -26.46 -2.54 6.27
CA GLU A 184 -25.36 -2.97 7.14
C GLU A 184 -24.03 -3.10 6.37
N ARG A 185 -24.08 -3.58 5.12
CA ARG A 185 -22.92 -3.61 4.22
C ARG A 185 -22.39 -2.20 3.97
N GLU A 186 -23.26 -1.25 3.66
CA GLU A 186 -22.89 0.16 3.45
C GLU A 186 -22.28 0.79 4.71
N ASP A 187 -22.79 0.46 5.89
CA ASP A 187 -22.24 0.94 7.17
C ASP A 187 -20.81 0.43 7.40
N VAL A 188 -20.51 -0.82 7.00
CA VAL A 188 -19.14 -1.36 7.05
C VAL A 188 -18.24 -0.64 6.04
N LEU A 189 -18.71 -0.41 4.82
CA LEU A 189 -17.96 0.28 3.78
C LEU A 189 -17.69 1.76 4.14
N ALA A 190 -18.63 2.42 4.84
CA ALA A 190 -18.49 3.80 5.30
C ALA A 190 -17.29 3.98 6.26
N LYS A 191 -16.93 2.94 7.03
CA LYS A 191 -15.76 2.97 7.94
C LYS A 191 -14.42 3.14 7.20
N GLY A 192 -14.37 2.78 5.92
CA GLY A 192 -13.17 2.88 5.08
C GLY A 192 -12.75 4.32 4.74
N LYS A 193 -13.63 5.31 4.93
CA LYS A 193 -13.42 6.71 4.52
C LYS A 193 -12.87 6.79 3.08
N ALA A 194 -11.59 7.13 2.93
CA ALA A 194 -10.91 7.27 1.63
C ALA A 194 -10.82 5.96 0.83
N TYR A 195 -10.85 4.81 1.50
CA TYR A 195 -10.75 3.49 0.86
C TYR A 195 -12.10 2.89 0.46
N ARG A 196 -13.22 3.59 0.69
CA ARG A 196 -14.55 3.10 0.30
C ARG A 196 -14.64 2.75 -1.19
N PRO A 197 -14.18 3.57 -2.14
CA PRO A 197 -14.23 3.22 -3.56
C PRO A 197 -13.46 1.95 -3.90
N LEU A 198 -12.30 1.74 -3.26
CA LEU A 198 -11.48 0.54 -3.44
C LEU A 198 -12.19 -0.71 -2.90
N ALA A 199 -12.83 -0.61 -1.74
CA ALA A 199 -13.59 -1.72 -1.16
C ALA A 199 -14.81 -2.09 -2.01
N THR A 200 -15.55 -1.09 -2.52
CA THR A 200 -16.66 -1.31 -3.44
C THR A 200 -16.19 -1.96 -4.74
N HIS A 201 -15.06 -1.52 -5.29
CA HIS A 201 -14.50 -2.10 -6.51
C HIS A 201 -14.07 -3.56 -6.31
N LEU A 202 -13.35 -3.85 -5.22
CA LEU A 202 -12.96 -5.21 -4.86
C LEU A 202 -14.19 -6.13 -4.73
N LEU A 203 -15.22 -5.70 -3.99
CA LEU A 203 -16.45 -6.50 -3.83
C LEU A 203 -17.10 -6.80 -5.17
N ARG A 204 -17.23 -5.79 -6.05
CA ARG A 204 -17.81 -5.98 -7.38
C ARG A 204 -17.00 -6.99 -8.20
N MET A 205 -15.67 -6.92 -8.16
CA MET A 205 -14.83 -7.88 -8.86
C MET A 205 -14.99 -9.31 -8.32
N ILE A 206 -15.18 -9.48 -7.01
CA ILE A 206 -15.42 -10.80 -6.41
C ILE A 206 -16.83 -11.31 -6.76
N GLU A 207 -17.84 -10.45 -6.74
CA GLU A 207 -19.23 -10.79 -7.12
C GLU A 207 -19.33 -11.17 -8.60
N ASP A 208 -18.65 -10.43 -9.49
CA ASP A 208 -18.57 -10.77 -10.93
C ASP A 208 -17.82 -12.09 -11.16
N ALA A 209 -16.86 -12.40 -10.29
CA ALA A 209 -16.07 -13.63 -10.34
C ALA A 209 -16.80 -14.86 -9.77
N ILE A 210 -17.71 -14.68 -8.81
CA ILE A 210 -18.37 -15.73 -8.04
C ILE A 210 -19.87 -15.39 -7.94
N PRO A 211 -20.72 -15.91 -8.85
CA PRO A 211 -22.12 -15.51 -8.96
C PRO A 211 -22.99 -15.92 -7.74
N ASP A 212 -22.53 -16.88 -6.93
CA ASP A 212 -23.23 -17.36 -5.72
C ASP A 212 -22.58 -16.90 -4.42
N LEU A 213 -21.90 -15.75 -4.46
CA LEU A 213 -21.22 -15.17 -3.30
C LEU A 213 -22.23 -14.72 -2.24
N ASP A 214 -22.14 -15.27 -1.03
CA ASP A 214 -22.84 -14.78 0.14
C ASP A 214 -21.93 -13.82 0.93
N VAL A 215 -22.35 -12.56 1.03
CA VAL A 215 -21.64 -11.51 1.76
C VAL A 215 -22.42 -11.20 3.03
N THR A 216 -21.87 -11.59 4.18
CA THR A 216 -22.49 -11.29 5.48
C THR A 216 -21.74 -10.14 6.17
N PRO A 217 -22.42 -9.03 6.50
CA PRO A 217 -21.80 -7.93 7.21
C PRO A 217 -21.54 -8.29 8.68
N GLY A 218 -20.37 -7.91 9.17
CA GLY A 218 -19.98 -8.03 10.57
C GLY A 218 -19.48 -6.69 11.12
N THR A 219 -19.04 -6.67 12.37
CA THR A 219 -18.56 -5.44 13.01
C THR A 219 -17.23 -4.99 12.40
N GLY A 220 -17.30 -4.14 11.36
CA GLY A 220 -16.12 -3.58 10.67
C GLY A 220 -15.45 -4.51 9.67
N HIS A 221 -16.15 -5.57 9.26
CA HIS A 221 -15.66 -6.51 8.24
C HIS A 221 -16.85 -7.10 7.48
N LEU A 222 -16.57 -7.72 6.34
CA LEU A 222 -17.51 -8.49 5.55
C LEU A 222 -16.98 -9.92 5.45
N THR A 223 -17.77 -10.91 5.83
CA THR A 223 -17.41 -12.32 5.61
C THR A 223 -17.86 -12.74 4.22
N LEU A 224 -16.97 -13.43 3.51
CA LEU A 224 -17.20 -13.99 2.19
C LEU A 224 -17.46 -15.49 2.34
N GLY A 225 -18.63 -15.92 1.92
CA GLY A 225 -19.02 -17.31 1.92
C GLY A 225 -19.61 -17.75 0.59
N ARG A 226 -19.64 -19.06 0.39
CA ARG A 226 -20.34 -19.72 -0.71
C ARG A 226 -20.95 -21.00 -0.17
N GLU A 227 -22.22 -21.26 -0.48
CA GLU A 227 -22.97 -22.43 0.01
C GLU A 227 -22.88 -22.64 1.55
N GLY A 228 -22.86 -21.54 2.31
CA GLY A 228 -22.75 -21.57 3.78
C GLY A 228 -21.35 -21.86 4.33
N LYS A 229 -20.33 -22.03 3.47
CA LYS A 229 -18.92 -22.14 3.88
C LYS A 229 -18.24 -20.78 3.75
N ILE A 230 -17.66 -20.30 4.85
CA ILE A 230 -16.86 -19.07 4.86
C ILE A 230 -15.45 -19.41 4.38
N PHE A 231 -15.00 -18.72 3.33
CA PHE A 231 -13.66 -18.92 2.75
C PHE A 231 -12.79 -17.66 2.84
N GLY A 232 -13.40 -16.49 3.09
CA GLY A 232 -12.67 -15.24 3.17
C GLY A 232 -13.33 -14.17 4.03
N LEU A 233 -12.58 -13.10 4.27
CA LEU A 233 -13.01 -11.94 5.05
C LEU A 233 -12.36 -10.67 4.49
N ILE A 234 -13.14 -9.60 4.37
CA ILE A 234 -12.67 -8.27 4.01
C ILE A 234 -12.80 -7.38 5.24
N ALA A 235 -11.68 -6.97 5.82
CA ALA A 235 -11.67 -5.97 6.89
C ALA A 235 -11.41 -4.58 6.27
N VAL A 236 -12.32 -3.64 6.53
CA VAL A 236 -12.24 -2.28 5.98
C VAL A 236 -11.83 -1.33 7.11
N SER A 237 -10.71 -0.62 6.93
CA SER A 237 -10.24 0.38 7.88
C SER A 237 -10.04 1.73 7.20
N SER A 238 -9.83 2.79 8.00
CA SER A 238 -9.52 4.12 7.46
C SER A 238 -8.11 4.25 6.88
N LYS A 239 -7.27 3.21 6.98
CA LYS A 239 -5.85 3.23 6.56
C LYS A 239 -5.55 2.24 5.45
N ASP A 240 -6.25 1.11 5.43
CA ASP A 240 -6.05 0.00 4.50
C ASP A 240 -7.31 -0.86 4.40
N ILE A 241 -7.39 -1.68 3.35
CA ILE A 241 -8.33 -2.80 3.25
C ILE A 241 -7.51 -4.08 3.40
N ARG A 242 -8.00 -5.04 4.19
CA ARG A 242 -7.33 -6.33 4.35
C ARG A 242 -8.22 -7.42 3.84
N LEU A 243 -7.74 -8.15 2.85
CA LEU A 243 -8.39 -9.35 2.33
C LEU A 243 -7.72 -10.55 2.99
N VAL A 244 -8.50 -11.35 3.70
CA VAL A 244 -8.03 -12.54 4.40
C VAL A 244 -8.70 -13.75 3.78
N LEU A 245 -7.92 -14.74 3.38
CA LEU A 245 -8.41 -15.93 2.68
C LEU A 245 -7.85 -17.20 3.34
N LYS A 246 -8.61 -18.28 3.18
CA LYS A 246 -8.14 -19.63 3.44
C LYS A 246 -7.49 -20.20 2.18
N LEU A 247 -6.25 -19.78 1.88
CA LEU A 247 -5.58 -20.19 0.65
C LEU A 247 -5.37 -21.70 0.57
N ASN A 248 -5.53 -22.23 -0.63
CA ASN A 248 -5.01 -23.53 -1.05
C ASN A 248 -3.52 -23.40 -1.44
N ALA A 249 -2.77 -24.50 -1.43
CA ALA A 249 -1.32 -24.49 -1.62
C ALA A 249 -0.86 -23.81 -2.93
N ASP A 250 -1.69 -23.85 -3.97
CA ASP A 250 -1.36 -23.36 -5.31
C ASP A 250 -1.41 -21.83 -5.44
N CYS A 251 -2.15 -21.14 -4.57
CA CYS A 251 -2.31 -19.67 -4.62
C CYS A 251 -1.21 -18.89 -3.89
N VAL A 252 -0.28 -19.57 -3.22
CA VAL A 252 0.73 -18.95 -2.33
C VAL A 252 1.87 -18.27 -3.12
N ALA A 253 1.94 -18.47 -4.44
CA ALA A 253 3.06 -18.01 -5.25
C ALA A 253 3.18 -16.48 -5.42
N SER A 254 2.15 -15.69 -5.10
CA SER A 254 2.25 -14.23 -5.21
C SER A 254 2.82 -13.61 -3.93
N GLU A 255 3.88 -12.79 -4.07
CA GLU A 255 4.58 -12.05 -3.00
C GLU A 255 3.69 -11.09 -2.18
N THR A 256 2.41 -10.97 -2.54
CA THR A 256 1.42 -10.09 -1.90
C THR A 256 0.81 -10.69 -0.63
N TRP A 257 0.92 -12.00 -0.41
CA TRP A 257 0.31 -12.67 0.73
C TRP A 257 1.21 -12.64 1.97
N LEU A 258 0.68 -12.08 3.05
CA LEU A 258 1.29 -12.04 4.38
C LEU A 258 0.60 -13.04 5.31
N PRO A 259 1.29 -13.52 6.37
CA PRO A 259 0.61 -14.27 7.42
C PRO A 259 -0.46 -13.40 8.09
N VAL A 260 -1.59 -14.02 8.47
CA VAL A 260 -2.73 -13.31 9.06
C VAL A 260 -2.32 -12.58 10.33
N LYS A 261 -2.32 -11.25 10.26
CA LYS A 261 -2.10 -10.34 11.41
C LYS A 261 -3.28 -9.40 11.51
N LEU A 262 -4.34 -9.90 12.13
CA LEU A 262 -5.55 -9.15 12.41
C LEU A 262 -5.60 -8.70 13.88
N PRO A 263 -6.19 -7.53 14.17
CA PRO A 263 -6.45 -7.10 15.54
C PRO A 263 -7.42 -8.09 16.23
N ALA A 264 -7.27 -8.24 17.56
CA ALA A 264 -8.01 -9.17 18.40
C ALA A 264 -9.53 -9.31 18.10
N PRO A 265 -10.31 -8.23 17.89
CA PRO A 265 -11.74 -8.37 17.59
C PRO A 265 -12.04 -9.12 16.28
N LEU A 266 -11.12 -9.11 15.32
CA LEU A 266 -11.28 -9.76 14.01
C LEU A 266 -10.65 -11.16 13.95
N SER A 267 -9.75 -11.49 14.88
CA SER A 267 -9.04 -12.77 14.90
C SER A 267 -9.99 -13.97 15.01
N ARG A 268 -11.12 -13.82 15.71
CA ARG A 268 -12.13 -14.89 15.84
C ARG A 268 -12.88 -15.14 14.52
N ALA A 269 -13.19 -14.09 13.76
CA ALA A 269 -13.87 -14.20 12.47
C ALA A 269 -12.94 -14.79 11.39
N ALA A 270 -11.63 -14.61 11.53
CA ALA A 270 -10.62 -15.17 10.63
C ALA A 270 -10.09 -16.55 11.08
N ALA A 271 -10.76 -17.23 12.01
CA ALA A 271 -10.33 -18.53 12.47
C ALA A 271 -10.28 -19.53 11.30
N GLY A 272 -9.12 -20.15 11.07
CA GLY A 272 -8.89 -21.10 9.98
C GLY A 272 -8.47 -20.47 8.64
N MET A 273 -8.29 -19.15 8.58
CA MET A 273 -7.70 -18.46 7.43
C MET A 273 -6.18 -18.36 7.60
N SER A 274 -5.44 -18.54 6.49
CA SER A 274 -3.98 -18.71 6.51
C SER A 274 -3.22 -17.50 5.95
N ALA A 275 -3.84 -16.73 5.07
CA ALA A 275 -3.17 -15.63 4.39
C ALA A 275 -3.97 -14.34 4.37
N MET A 276 -3.25 -13.22 4.32
CA MET A 276 -3.78 -11.87 4.32
C MET A 276 -3.05 -11.03 3.27
N ALA A 277 -3.79 -10.34 2.41
CA ALA A 277 -3.29 -9.29 1.54
C ALA A 277 -3.73 -7.93 2.09
N VAL A 278 -2.80 -6.98 2.15
CA VAL A 278 -3.07 -5.58 2.53
C VAL A 278 -3.17 -4.75 1.26
N LEU A 279 -4.35 -4.20 1.02
CA LEU A 279 -4.71 -3.46 -0.18
C LEU A 279 -4.81 -1.97 0.17
N THR A 280 -3.96 -1.18 -0.45
CA THR A 280 -3.92 0.29 -0.33
C THR A 280 -4.15 0.98 -1.67
N ASP A 281 -4.04 0.26 -2.78
CA ASP A 281 -4.16 0.81 -4.13
C ASP A 281 -4.97 -0.12 -5.05
N ALA A 282 -5.70 0.45 -6.01
CA ALA A 282 -6.48 -0.29 -6.99
C ALA A 282 -5.62 -1.16 -7.91
N ARG A 283 -4.34 -0.79 -8.14
CA ARG A 283 -3.40 -1.57 -8.96
C ARG A 283 -3.05 -2.94 -8.35
N GLN A 284 -3.30 -3.12 -7.05
CA GLN A 284 -3.11 -4.40 -6.38
C GLN A 284 -4.26 -5.38 -6.67
N LEU A 285 -5.38 -4.89 -7.23
CA LEU A 285 -6.50 -5.71 -7.69
C LEU A 285 -6.22 -6.22 -9.10
N ASN A 286 -5.46 -7.30 -9.20
CA ASN A 286 -5.14 -7.94 -10.47
C ASN A 286 -5.85 -9.29 -10.62
N ASP A 287 -5.83 -9.83 -11.84
CA ASP A 287 -6.47 -11.12 -12.14
C ASP A 287 -5.89 -12.27 -11.32
N ALA A 288 -4.60 -12.21 -10.95
CA ALA A 288 -3.97 -13.22 -10.11
C ALA A 288 -4.62 -13.29 -8.72
N LEU A 289 -4.88 -12.13 -8.09
CA LEU A 289 -5.59 -12.06 -6.81
C LEU A 289 -7.01 -12.61 -6.93
N ILE A 290 -7.73 -12.25 -8.00
CA ILE A 290 -9.11 -12.72 -8.21
C ILE A 290 -9.15 -14.23 -8.48
N ASN A 291 -8.21 -14.77 -9.25
CA ASN A 291 -8.10 -16.20 -9.48
C ASN A 291 -7.82 -16.95 -8.16
N CYS A 292 -6.97 -16.40 -7.30
CA CYS A 292 -6.76 -16.98 -5.96
C CYS A 292 -8.04 -16.99 -5.11
N VAL A 293 -8.86 -15.93 -5.20
CA VAL A 293 -10.17 -15.87 -4.52
C VAL A 293 -11.11 -16.94 -5.07
N LYS A 294 -11.18 -17.11 -6.40
CA LYS A 294 -11.99 -18.16 -7.06
C LYS A 294 -11.57 -19.56 -6.63
N ASP A 295 -10.27 -19.86 -6.69
CA ASP A 295 -9.73 -21.16 -6.32
C ASP A 295 -10.00 -21.49 -4.84
N THR A 296 -9.97 -20.47 -3.99
CA THR A 296 -10.28 -20.60 -2.56
C THR A 296 -11.77 -20.81 -2.29
N ALA A 297 -12.64 -20.20 -3.10
CA ALA A 297 -14.09 -20.39 -3.01
C ALA A 297 -14.54 -21.80 -3.43
N GLY A 298 -13.69 -22.51 -4.18
CA GLY A 298 -14.00 -23.82 -4.76
C GLY A 298 -14.89 -23.72 -6.01
N PRO A 299 -15.06 -24.82 -6.75
CA PRO A 299 -15.95 -24.89 -7.92
C PRO A 299 -17.41 -24.64 -7.55
#